data_AF-A0A064CA58-F1
#
_entry.id   AF-A0A064CA58-F1
#
_cell.length_a   1.000
_cell.length_b   1.000
_cell.length_c   1.000
_cell.angle_alpha   90.00
_cell.angle_beta   90.00
_cell.angle_gamma   90.00
#
_symmetry.space_group_name_H-M   'P 1'
#
loop_
_entity.id
_entity.type
_entity.pdbx_description
1 polymer ?
#
loop_
_entity_poly.entity_id
_entity_poly.type
_entity_poly.pdbx_seq_one_letter_code
_entity_poly.pdbx_strand_id
1 'polypeptide(L)'
;MDFAAQSYVAQVDRILAAAVSLFPAESHSGELQRSAAPSGGDLPDGDSGLASAAGEAAGRYRSDDARAVALSDALHSSVAEAVAHAQEANQSAKAISQTAATGARAVLAEGTDPHNLVLLVSQMDERLAAMQEHIEQTRQRLQASAQRITAHGADMSQA
;
A
#
# COMPACT_ATOMS: atom_id res chain seq x y z
N MET A 1 -15.26 -26.17 31.54
CA MET A 1 -14.87 -24.76 31.39
C MET A 1 -13.86 -24.58 30.26
N ASP A 2 -12.88 -25.48 30.09
CA ASP A 2 -11.89 -25.43 28.98
C ASP A 2 -12.46 -25.25 27.57
N PHE A 3 -13.55 -25.95 27.24
CA PHE A 3 -14.16 -25.88 25.90
C PHE A 3 -14.63 -24.46 25.54
N ALA A 4 -15.16 -23.70 26.51
CA ALA A 4 -15.65 -22.35 26.25
C ALA A 4 -14.50 -21.37 25.99
N ALA A 5 -13.40 -21.47 26.75
CA ALA A 5 -12.21 -20.65 26.56
C ALA A 5 -11.51 -20.95 25.22
N GLN A 6 -11.41 -22.24 24.85
CA GLN A 6 -10.86 -22.66 23.55
C GLN A 6 -11.74 -22.19 22.38
N SER A 7 -13.06 -22.29 22.52
CA SER A 7 -14.01 -21.78 21.51
C SER A 7 -13.91 -20.27 21.34
N TYR A 8 -13.75 -19.52 22.43
CA TYR A 8 -13.55 -18.07 22.39
C TYR A 8 -12.27 -17.70 21.63
N VAL A 9 -11.14 -18.31 21.99
CA VAL A 9 -9.85 -18.08 21.32
C VAL A 9 -9.94 -18.41 19.83
N ALA A 10 -10.58 -19.53 19.46
CA ALA A 10 -10.78 -19.90 18.07
C ALA A 10 -11.62 -18.87 17.28
N GLN A 11 -12.58 -18.22 17.95
CA GLN A 11 -13.40 -17.17 17.33
C GLN A 11 -12.62 -15.87 17.12
N VAL A 12 -11.82 -15.46 18.11
CA VAL A 12 -10.92 -14.31 17.99
C VAL A 12 -9.86 -14.55 16.91
N ASP A 13 -9.27 -15.73 16.88
CA ASP A 13 -8.28 -16.12 15.86
C ASP A 13 -8.87 -16.07 14.45
N ARG A 14 -10.12 -16.52 14.27
CA ARG A 14 -10.84 -16.40 13.00
C ARG A 14 -11.04 -14.94 12.58
N ILE A 15 -11.38 -14.06 13.52
CA ILE A 15 -11.55 -12.62 13.25
C ILE A 15 -10.21 -11.99 12.85
N LEU A 16 -9.13 -12.30 13.58
CA LEU A 16 -7.79 -11.79 13.28
C LEU A 16 -7.27 -12.33 11.93
N ALA A 17 -7.52 -13.60 11.61
CA ALA A 17 -7.18 -14.18 10.32
C ALA A 17 -7.96 -13.52 9.17
N ALA A 18 -9.25 -13.23 9.38
CA ALA A 18 -10.06 -12.48 8.42
C ALA A 18 -9.60 -11.03 8.26
N ALA A 19 -9.08 -10.40 9.32
CA ALA A 19 -8.47 -9.08 9.24
C ALA A 19 -7.15 -9.11 8.45
N VAL A 20 -6.31 -10.13 8.66
CA VAL A 20 -5.06 -10.32 7.89
C VAL A 20 -5.35 -10.50 6.40
N SER A 21 -6.43 -11.20 6.02
CA SER A 21 -6.78 -11.42 4.62
C SER A 21 -7.29 -10.16 3.90
N LEU A 22 -7.58 -9.07 4.61
CA LEU A 22 -7.89 -7.76 4.01
C LEU A 22 -6.66 -7.14 3.34
N PHE A 23 -5.46 -7.50 3.78
CA PHE A 23 -4.22 -6.95 3.22
C PHE A 23 -3.68 -7.89 2.13
N PRO A 24 -3.31 -7.36 0.95
CA PRO A 24 -2.79 -8.18 -0.14
C PRO A 24 -1.52 -8.91 0.28
N ALA A 25 -1.49 -10.24 0.06
CA ALA A 25 -0.35 -11.09 0.41
C ALA A 25 0.76 -11.07 -0.66
N GLU A 26 0.37 -10.85 -1.92
CA GLU A 26 1.29 -10.80 -3.06
C GLU A 26 1.05 -9.52 -3.87
N SER A 27 2.11 -8.74 -4.03
CA SER A 27 2.14 -7.61 -4.95
C SER A 27 2.13 -8.15 -6.37
N HIS A 28 0.98 -8.07 -7.05
CA HIS A 28 0.95 -8.17 -8.50
C HIS A 28 1.57 -6.88 -9.04
N SER A 29 2.90 -6.85 -9.09
CA SER A 29 3.64 -5.81 -9.80
C SER A 29 3.35 -6.00 -11.29
N GLY A 30 2.19 -5.50 -11.74
CA GLY A 30 2.02 -5.14 -13.13
C GLY A 30 3.05 -4.06 -13.39
N GLU A 31 4.20 -4.47 -13.94
CA GLU A 31 5.25 -3.55 -14.33
C GLU A 31 4.62 -2.54 -15.29
N LEU A 32 4.48 -1.30 -14.82
CA LEU A 32 3.94 -0.23 -15.65
C LEU A 32 4.92 -0.09 -16.82
N GLN A 33 4.50 -0.52 -18.01
CA GLN A 33 5.34 -0.48 -19.20
C GLN A 33 5.71 0.97 -19.51
N ARG A 34 6.98 1.29 -19.34
CA ARG A 34 7.55 2.57 -19.75
C ARG A 34 7.80 2.52 -21.26
N SER A 35 7.02 3.26 -22.04
CA SER A 35 7.37 3.51 -23.44
C SER A 35 8.65 4.35 -23.50
N ALA A 36 9.61 3.95 -24.33
CA ALA A 36 10.83 4.72 -24.56
C ALA A 36 10.48 6.09 -25.18
N ALA A 37 11.19 7.14 -24.76
CA ALA A 37 11.03 8.47 -25.32
C ALA A 37 11.34 8.45 -26.84
N PRO A 38 10.54 9.13 -27.68
CA PRO A 38 10.80 9.21 -29.10
C PRO A 38 12.13 9.93 -29.37
N SER A 39 13.02 9.32 -30.14
CA SER A 39 14.25 9.96 -30.60
C SER A 39 13.90 11.06 -31.59
N GLY A 40 13.97 12.33 -31.17
CA GLY A 40 13.74 13.48 -32.05
C GLY A 40 14.73 13.48 -33.23
N GLY A 41 14.22 13.78 -34.44
CA GLY A 41 15.04 13.89 -35.65
C GLY A 41 15.80 15.22 -35.75
N ASP A 42 16.85 15.24 -36.59
CA ASP A 42 17.64 16.45 -36.85
C ASP A 42 16.80 17.57 -37.45
N LEU A 43 17.00 18.79 -36.96
CA LEU A 43 16.35 19.99 -37.47
C LEU A 43 17.06 20.50 -38.73
N PRO A 44 16.33 21.08 -39.70
CA PRO A 44 16.95 21.70 -40.87
C PRO A 44 17.77 22.93 -40.49
N ASP A 45 19.02 22.99 -40.94
CA ASP A 45 19.91 24.15 -40.76
C ASP A 45 19.47 25.34 -41.63
N GLY A 46 19.39 26.55 -41.05
CA GLY A 46 19.25 27.81 -41.80
C GLY A 46 18.67 28.99 -41.00
N ASP A 47 18.90 30.23 -41.47
CA ASP A 47 18.40 31.49 -40.87
C ASP A 47 16.96 31.86 -41.32
N SER A 48 16.19 30.88 -41.81
CA SER A 48 14.83 31.13 -42.26
C SER A 48 13.84 31.21 -41.10
N GLY A 49 12.75 31.99 -41.24
CA GLY A 49 11.67 32.00 -40.25
C GLY A 49 11.05 30.62 -39.97
N LEU A 50 11.16 29.69 -40.93
CA LEU A 50 10.78 28.28 -40.77
C LEU A 50 11.74 27.51 -39.86
N ALA A 51 13.05 27.72 -39.98
CA ALA A 51 14.03 27.08 -39.12
C ALA A 51 13.94 27.59 -37.67
N SER A 52 13.67 28.88 -37.49
CA SER A 52 13.38 29.45 -36.16
C SER A 52 12.09 28.85 -35.56
N ALA A 53 11.01 28.76 -36.33
CA ALA A 53 9.76 28.13 -35.89
C ALA A 53 9.93 26.63 -35.58
N ALA A 54 10.73 25.91 -36.37
CA ALA A 54 11.06 24.50 -36.13
C ALA A 54 11.90 24.32 -34.85
N GLY A 55 12.86 25.22 -34.60
CA GLY A 55 13.64 25.25 -33.36
C GLY A 55 12.78 25.50 -32.12
N GLU A 56 11.83 26.45 -32.18
CA GLU A 56 10.87 26.70 -31.10
C GLU A 56 9.95 25.49 -30.86
N ALA A 57 9.41 24.89 -31.93
CA ALA A 57 8.57 23.71 -31.82
C ALA A 57 9.32 22.53 -31.20
N ALA A 58 10.57 22.28 -31.64
CA ALA A 58 11.40 21.23 -31.05
C ALA A 58 11.77 21.50 -29.59
N GLY A 59 11.96 22.77 -29.21
CA GLY A 59 12.13 23.18 -27.82
C GLY A 59 10.91 22.85 -26.96
N ARG A 60 9.70 23.16 -27.45
CA ARG A 60 8.44 22.82 -26.78
C ARG A 60 8.27 21.30 -26.66
N TYR A 61 8.48 20.55 -27.75
CA TYR A 61 8.41 19.09 -27.74
C TYR A 61 9.35 18.46 -26.70
N ARG A 62 10.62 18.91 -26.63
CA ARG A 62 11.56 18.39 -25.61
C ARG A 62 11.14 18.75 -24.19
N SER A 63 10.58 19.94 -23.99
CA SER A 63 10.08 20.36 -22.68
C SER A 63 8.87 19.52 -22.24
N ASP A 64 7.94 19.25 -23.17
CA ASP A 64 6.74 18.45 -22.90
C ASP A 64 7.11 16.98 -22.66
N ASP A 65 8.06 16.42 -23.43
CA ASP A 65 8.59 15.07 -23.23
C ASP A 65 9.27 14.93 -21.85
N ALA A 66 10.14 15.88 -21.48
CA ALA A 66 10.79 15.88 -20.16
C ALA A 66 9.75 15.96 -19.02
N ARG A 67 8.68 16.74 -19.21
CA ARG A 67 7.57 16.82 -18.27
C ARG A 67 6.81 15.49 -18.18
N ALA A 68 6.50 14.86 -19.29
CA ALA A 68 5.81 13.57 -19.33
C ALA A 68 6.63 12.46 -18.65
N VAL A 69 7.96 12.43 -18.86
CA VAL A 69 8.88 11.51 -18.17
C VAL A 69 8.85 11.75 -16.66
N ALA A 70 8.95 13.01 -16.21
CA ALA A 70 8.92 13.33 -14.79
C ALA A 70 7.59 12.95 -14.11
N LEU A 71 6.44 13.17 -14.76
CA LEU A 71 5.14 12.73 -14.25
C LEU A 71 5.04 11.20 -14.17
N SER A 72 5.53 10.52 -15.20
CA SER A 72 5.57 9.05 -15.23
C SER A 72 6.41 8.51 -14.07
N ASP A 73 7.61 9.05 -13.84
CA ASP A 73 8.47 8.65 -12.72
C ASP A 73 7.79 8.88 -11.36
N ALA A 74 7.13 10.03 -11.18
CA ALA A 74 6.39 10.34 -9.94
C ALA A 74 5.23 9.36 -9.69
N LEU A 75 4.51 8.97 -10.75
CA LEU A 75 3.44 7.98 -10.67
C LEU A 75 3.99 6.61 -10.28
N HIS A 76 5.06 6.15 -10.92
CA HIS A 76 5.70 4.86 -10.60
C HIS A 76 6.17 4.82 -9.16
N SER A 77 6.81 5.90 -8.67
CA SER A 77 7.24 6.02 -7.28
C SER A 77 6.05 5.93 -6.32
N SER A 78 4.96 6.66 -6.61
CA SER A 78 3.75 6.66 -5.77
C SER A 78 3.10 5.28 -5.69
N VAL A 79 3.07 4.54 -6.80
CA VAL A 79 2.56 3.17 -6.83
C VAL A 79 3.47 2.23 -6.03
N ALA A 80 4.80 2.33 -6.19
CA ALA A 80 5.75 1.52 -5.44
C ALA A 80 5.64 1.75 -3.92
N GLU A 81 5.51 3.00 -3.48
CA GLU A 81 5.25 3.36 -2.07
C GLU A 81 3.96 2.73 -1.56
N ALA A 82 2.87 2.82 -2.34
CA ALA A 82 1.57 2.25 -1.95
C ALA A 82 1.65 0.72 -1.78
N VAL A 83 2.38 0.03 -2.67
CA VAL A 83 2.62 -1.41 -2.57
C VAL A 83 3.45 -1.75 -1.34
N ALA A 84 4.52 -1.01 -1.07
CA ALA A 84 5.36 -1.21 0.11
C ALA A 84 4.54 -1.05 1.41
N HIS A 85 3.69 -0.02 1.50
CA HIS A 85 2.81 0.18 2.65
C HIS A 85 1.79 -0.95 2.82
N ALA A 86 1.23 -1.48 1.73
CA ALA A 86 0.30 -2.60 1.81
C ALA A 86 0.99 -3.88 2.33
N GLN A 87 2.23 -4.13 1.90
CA GLN A 87 3.04 -5.25 2.38
C GLN A 87 3.40 -5.11 3.86
N GLU A 88 3.84 -3.91 4.27
CA GLU A 88 4.13 -3.60 5.67
C GLU A 88 2.88 -3.82 6.55
N ALA A 89 1.72 -3.34 6.10
CA ALA A 89 0.47 -3.53 6.82
C ALA A 89 0.08 -5.01 6.97
N ASN A 90 0.31 -5.83 5.93
CA ASN A 90 0.10 -7.27 5.99
C ASN A 90 1.02 -7.94 7.05
N GLN A 91 2.30 -7.55 7.08
CA GLN A 91 3.26 -8.09 8.04
C GLN A 91 2.89 -7.69 9.48
N SER A 92 2.53 -6.43 9.72
CA SER A 92 2.07 -5.95 11.02
C SER A 92 0.81 -6.67 11.49
N ALA A 93 -0.18 -6.87 10.61
CA ALA A 93 -1.40 -7.60 10.94
C ALA A 93 -1.09 -9.08 11.31
N LYS A 94 -0.20 -9.74 10.56
CA LYS A 94 0.28 -11.10 10.90
C LYS A 94 0.95 -11.14 12.28
N ALA A 95 1.78 -10.15 12.60
CA ALA A 95 2.43 -10.07 13.91
C ALA A 95 1.41 -9.93 15.05
N ILE A 96 0.40 -9.06 14.91
CA ILE A 96 -0.68 -8.92 15.91
C ILE A 96 -1.42 -10.24 16.13
N SER A 97 -1.77 -10.93 15.04
CA SER A 97 -2.44 -12.23 15.09
C SER A 97 -1.57 -13.31 15.78
N GLN A 98 -0.28 -13.36 15.47
CA GLN A 98 0.65 -14.32 16.08
C GLN A 98 0.86 -14.05 17.57
N THR A 99 0.99 -12.78 17.97
CA THR A 99 1.07 -12.39 19.39
C THR A 99 -0.21 -12.78 20.14
N ALA A 100 -1.38 -12.57 19.55
CA ALA A 100 -2.65 -12.98 20.15
C ALA A 100 -2.72 -14.50 20.35
N ALA A 101 -2.39 -15.28 19.31
CA ALA A 101 -2.37 -16.75 19.41
C ALA A 101 -1.35 -17.26 20.45
N THR A 102 -0.19 -16.62 20.55
CA THR A 102 0.86 -16.99 21.51
C THR A 102 0.46 -16.65 22.94
N GLY A 103 -0.06 -15.45 23.17
CA GLY A 103 -0.57 -15.03 24.48
C GLY A 103 -1.72 -15.92 24.95
N ALA A 104 -2.67 -16.23 24.08
CA ALA A 104 -3.78 -17.12 24.40
C ALA A 104 -3.31 -18.52 24.80
N ARG A 105 -2.32 -19.09 24.09
CA ARG A 105 -1.73 -20.40 24.47
C ARG A 105 -1.03 -20.36 25.82
N ALA A 106 -0.30 -19.28 26.12
CA ALA A 106 0.39 -19.13 27.39
C ALA A 106 -0.59 -19.10 28.57
N VAL A 107 -1.65 -18.28 28.47
CA VAL A 107 -2.66 -18.17 29.53
C VAL A 107 -3.46 -19.47 29.69
N LEU A 108 -3.79 -20.16 28.60
CA LEU A 108 -4.48 -21.45 28.68
C LEU A 108 -3.58 -22.57 29.25
N ALA A 109 -2.26 -22.50 29.08
CA ALA A 109 -1.32 -23.47 29.65
C ALA A 109 -1.19 -23.34 31.18
N GLU A 110 -1.44 -22.14 31.73
CA GLU A 110 -1.45 -21.87 33.17
C GLU A 110 -2.74 -22.34 33.87
N GLY A 111 -3.76 -22.74 33.10
CA GLY A 111 -5.04 -23.26 33.60
C GLY A 111 -6.21 -22.31 33.39
N THR A 112 -7.44 -22.82 33.50
CA THR A 112 -8.68 -22.07 33.23
C THR A 112 -9.34 -21.51 34.49
N ASP A 113 -8.53 -21.11 35.45
CA ASP A 113 -9.00 -20.39 36.62
C ASP A 113 -9.65 -19.05 36.19
N PRO A 114 -10.68 -18.57 36.91
CA PRO A 114 -11.41 -17.35 36.54
C PRO A 114 -10.50 -16.13 36.34
N HIS A 115 -9.41 -16.02 37.10
CA HIS A 115 -8.43 -14.95 36.95
C HIS A 115 -7.71 -15.01 35.58
N ASN A 116 -7.28 -16.20 35.17
CA ASN A 116 -6.63 -16.42 33.88
C ASN A 116 -7.59 -16.20 32.72
N LEU A 117 -8.88 -16.54 32.89
CA LEU A 117 -9.90 -16.27 31.88
C LEU A 117 -10.14 -14.75 31.69
N VAL A 118 -10.15 -13.97 32.77
CA VAL A 118 -10.26 -12.50 32.69
C VAL A 118 -9.03 -11.91 32.02
N LEU A 119 -7.84 -12.39 32.36
CA LEU A 119 -6.58 -11.99 31.72
C LEU A 119 -6.62 -12.30 30.21
N LEU A 120 -7.06 -13.49 29.84
CA LEU A 120 -7.21 -13.92 28.45
C LEU A 120 -8.14 -13.01 27.67
N VAL A 121 -9.33 -12.73 28.19
CA VAL A 121 -10.32 -11.86 27.54
C VAL A 121 -9.75 -10.45 27.37
N SER A 122 -9.17 -9.89 28.42
CA SER A 122 -8.56 -8.55 28.37
C SER A 122 -7.44 -8.47 27.34
N GLN A 123 -6.58 -9.48 27.24
CA GLN A 123 -5.52 -9.52 26.24
C GLN A 123 -6.08 -9.67 24.83
N MET A 124 -7.11 -10.50 24.62
CA MET A 124 -7.71 -10.66 23.29
C MET A 124 -8.43 -9.38 22.84
N ASP A 125 -9.12 -8.69 23.74
CA ASP A 125 -9.76 -7.40 23.46
C ASP A 125 -8.75 -6.32 23.09
N GLU A 126 -7.62 -6.24 23.81
CA GLU A 126 -6.51 -5.34 23.46
C GLU A 126 -5.97 -5.63 22.05
N ARG A 127 -5.83 -6.91 21.67
CA ARG A 127 -5.35 -7.29 20.33
C ARG A 127 -6.37 -6.97 19.24
N LEU A 128 -7.66 -7.13 19.52
CA LEU A 128 -8.72 -6.73 18.59
C LEU A 128 -8.75 -5.21 18.40
N ALA A 129 -8.60 -4.43 19.48
CA ALA A 129 -8.51 -2.98 19.41
C ALA A 129 -7.29 -2.53 18.60
N ALA A 130 -6.11 -3.13 18.86
CA ALA A 130 -4.90 -2.85 18.09
C ALA A 130 -5.06 -3.20 16.59
N MET A 131 -5.74 -4.30 16.26
CA MET A 131 -6.03 -4.66 14.87
C MET A 131 -6.99 -3.66 14.21
N GLN A 132 -8.02 -3.21 14.92
CA GLN A 132 -8.96 -2.21 14.40
C GLN A 132 -8.27 -0.88 14.12
N GLU A 133 -7.45 -0.40 15.06
CA GLU A 133 -6.64 0.80 14.88
C GLU A 133 -5.69 0.66 13.67
N HIS A 134 -5.02 -0.49 13.55
CA HIS A 134 -4.12 -0.76 12.42
C HIS A 134 -4.85 -0.75 11.07
N ILE A 135 -6.06 -1.31 11.00
CA ILE A 135 -6.91 -1.26 9.79
C ILE A 135 -7.26 0.19 9.45
N GLU A 136 -7.67 0.99 10.43
CA GLU A 136 -8.04 2.39 10.20
C GLU A 136 -6.86 3.23 9.71
N GLN A 137 -5.70 3.11 10.37
CA GLN A 137 -4.48 3.81 9.97
C GLN A 137 -4.04 3.39 8.56
N THR A 138 -4.07 2.08 8.26
CA THR A 138 -3.70 1.59 6.92
C THR A 138 -4.67 2.09 5.86
N ARG A 139 -5.97 2.11 6.14
CA ARG A 139 -6.98 2.65 5.22
C ARG A 139 -6.72 4.13 4.92
N GLN A 140 -6.43 4.95 5.94
CA GLN A 140 -6.12 6.36 5.73
C GLN A 140 -4.88 6.56 4.84
N ARG A 141 -3.81 5.78 5.09
CA ARG A 141 -2.58 5.82 4.28
C ARG A 141 -2.85 5.41 2.83
N LEU A 142 -3.57 4.31 2.60
CA LEU A 142 -3.91 3.84 1.26
C LEU A 142 -4.83 4.83 0.52
N GLN A 143 -5.77 5.47 1.21
CA GLN A 143 -6.60 6.52 0.63
C GLN A 143 -5.76 7.73 0.19
N ALA A 144 -4.81 8.17 1.02
CA ALA A 144 -3.90 9.26 0.66
C ALA A 144 -3.01 8.88 -0.54
N SER A 145 -2.52 7.64 -0.60
CA SER A 145 -1.76 7.16 -1.77
C SER A 145 -2.62 7.06 -3.04
N ALA A 146 -3.86 6.60 -2.93
CA ALA A 146 -4.79 6.55 -4.05
C ALA A 146 -5.13 7.95 -4.60
N GLN A 147 -5.27 8.94 -3.72
CA GLN A 147 -5.45 10.34 -4.12
C GLN A 147 -4.23 10.88 -4.87
N ARG A 148 -3.01 10.61 -4.39
CA ARG A 148 -1.76 10.98 -5.07
C ARG A 148 -1.65 10.35 -6.46
N ILE A 149 -1.93 9.06 -6.58
CA ILE A 149 -1.93 8.33 -7.86
C ILE A 149 -2.97 8.92 -8.83
N THR A 150 -4.17 9.22 -8.34
CA THR A 150 -5.24 9.81 -9.16
C THR A 150 -4.88 11.22 -9.64
N ALA A 151 -4.25 12.03 -8.78
CA ALA A 151 -3.77 13.36 -9.15
C ALA A 151 -2.71 13.29 -10.26
N HIS A 152 -1.71 12.41 -10.11
CA HIS A 152 -0.70 12.19 -11.14
C HIS A 152 -1.30 11.67 -12.46
N GLY A 153 -2.29 10.77 -12.39
CA GLY A 153 -3.02 10.30 -13.58
C GLY A 153 -3.82 11.40 -14.27
N ALA A 154 -4.45 12.30 -13.52
CA ALA A 154 -5.16 13.44 -14.07
C ALA A 154 -4.19 14.42 -14.77
N ASP A 155 -3.05 14.70 -14.15
CA ASP A 155 -2.02 15.57 -14.73
C ASP A 155 -1.45 14.99 -16.03
N MET A 156 -1.32 13.66 -16.13
CA MET A 156 -0.92 12.97 -17.37
C MET A 156 -1.99 13.03 -18.47
N SER A 157 -3.28 13.07 -18.13
CA SER A 157 -4.37 13.17 -19.13
C SER A 157 -4.54 14.59 -19.70
N GLN A 158 -3.97 15.60 -19.03
CA GLN A 158 -4.05 17.01 -19.41
C GLN A 158 -2.76 17.54 -20.06
N ALA A 159 -1.68 16.75 -20.03
CA ALA A 159 -0.41 17.01 -20.72
C ALA A 159 -0.47 16.47 -22.15
#